data_AF-A0A1V2K4S0-F1
#
_entry.id   AF-A0A1V2K4S0-F1
#
_cell.length_a   1.000
_cell.length_b   1.000
_cell.length_c   1.000
_cell.angle_alpha   90.00
_cell.angle_beta   90.00
_cell.angle_gamma   90.00
#
_symmetry.space_group_name_H-M   'P 1'
#
loop_
_entity.id
_entity.type
_entity.pdbx_description
1 polymer ?
#
loop_
_entity_poly.entity_id
_entity_poly.type
_entity_poly.pdbx_seq_one_letter_code
_entity_poly.pdbx_strand_id
1 'polypeptide(L)'
;MNPRWGWLLAVLLACPTVAAEHGVKVVSPDRFHLQAGDLSLGMSQDWRQPLPNVTRVLIIVHGRLRNAQTYLQSGEDAAAHAKVGGTTLVIAPQFLNDADIKRNHLGNQVLRWNGNDWMAGEESTGPGHISSFGALDQIIKHLGNRSLFPALKEIVVAGHSGGGQVVQRFALMGHDHPALHSEGISLRYVVANPSSYAYFNPQRPVEFAVADCPSFNDWKYGMQKLPAYAEGRGPQQLEQAYVSRDITYLLGQQDTDPNHPALDKGCEAETQGAYRLIRGHNYFDALKLRHPQLSHKLVEVPGVGHDGEKMFTSAQGQKVLFPQ
;
A
#
# COMPACT_ATOMS: atom_id res chain seq x y z
N MET A 1 -38.30 -26.32 52.18
CA MET A 1 -38.25 -24.85 52.17
C MET A 1 -36.85 -24.42 51.73
N ASN A 2 -36.77 -23.84 50.51
CA ASN A 2 -35.70 -23.10 49.82
C ASN A 2 -34.21 -23.47 49.99
N PRO A 3 -33.53 -23.91 48.92
CA PRO A 3 -32.09 -23.73 48.78
C PRO A 3 -31.80 -22.32 48.21
N ARG A 4 -30.86 -21.59 48.82
CA ARG A 4 -30.34 -20.32 48.31
C ARG A 4 -29.27 -20.58 47.26
N TRP A 5 -29.58 -20.29 46.00
CA TRP A 5 -28.59 -20.06 44.94
C TRP A 5 -28.18 -18.58 44.96
N GLY A 6 -26.91 -18.31 45.20
CA GLY A 6 -26.28 -16.99 45.02
C GLY A 6 -25.16 -17.12 44.00
N TRP A 7 -25.30 -16.40 42.90
CA TRP A 7 -24.52 -16.53 41.68
C TRP A 7 -23.10 -15.96 41.83
N LEU A 8 -22.09 -16.73 41.43
CA LEU A 8 -20.74 -16.24 41.16
C LEU A 8 -20.72 -15.62 39.75
N LEU A 9 -20.64 -14.29 39.68
CA LEU A 9 -20.33 -13.57 38.44
C LEU A 9 -18.87 -13.84 38.06
N ALA A 10 -18.66 -14.77 37.13
CA ALA A 10 -17.39 -14.90 36.43
C ALA A 10 -17.29 -13.78 35.39
N VAL A 11 -16.50 -12.75 35.70
CA VAL A 11 -16.11 -11.74 34.72
C VAL A 11 -15.13 -12.39 33.75
N LEU A 12 -15.65 -12.82 32.60
CA LEU A 12 -14.83 -13.21 31.44
C LEU A 12 -14.21 -11.95 30.86
N LEU A 13 -12.98 -11.63 31.29
CA LEU A 13 -12.09 -10.72 30.59
C LEU A 13 -11.78 -11.34 29.22
N ALA A 14 -12.54 -10.96 28.20
CA ALA A 14 -12.20 -11.20 26.81
C ALA A 14 -10.96 -10.36 26.47
N CYS A 15 -9.77 -10.95 26.64
CA CYS A 15 -8.54 -10.41 26.09
C CYS A 15 -8.66 -10.51 24.56
N PRO A 16 -8.67 -9.40 23.80
CA PRO A 16 -8.46 -9.51 22.36
C PRO A 16 -7.04 -10.05 22.19
N THR A 17 -6.92 -11.29 21.73
CA THR A 17 -5.64 -11.85 21.33
C THR A 17 -5.20 -11.14 20.07
N VAL A 18 -4.53 -10.00 20.23
CA VAL A 18 -3.65 -9.46 19.20
C VAL A 18 -2.58 -10.53 19.01
N ALA A 19 -2.69 -11.33 17.95
CA ALA A 19 -1.65 -12.29 17.60
C ALA A 19 -0.32 -11.53 17.59
N ALA A 20 0.63 -11.95 18.44
CA ALA A 20 1.89 -11.26 18.58
C ALA A 20 2.54 -11.13 17.20
N GLU A 21 2.72 -9.90 16.70
CA GLU A 21 3.38 -9.70 15.42
C GLU A 21 4.81 -10.23 15.53
N HIS A 22 5.11 -11.27 14.76
CA HIS A 22 6.45 -11.80 14.68
C HIS A 22 7.27 -10.87 13.78
N GLY A 23 8.46 -10.47 14.26
CA GLY A 23 9.39 -9.69 13.45
C GLY A 23 9.71 -10.42 12.14
N VAL A 24 10.05 -9.70 11.07
CA VAL A 24 10.40 -10.29 9.77
C VAL A 24 11.65 -11.16 9.85
N LYS A 25 11.69 -12.23 9.06
CA LYS A 25 12.87 -13.11 8.94
C LYS A 25 14.02 -12.46 8.16
N VAL A 26 13.66 -11.59 7.21
CA VAL A 26 14.60 -10.97 6.27
C VAL A 26 14.38 -9.48 6.30
N VAL A 27 15.45 -8.75 6.56
CA VAL A 27 15.51 -7.30 6.45
C VAL A 27 16.25 -6.98 5.16
N SER A 28 15.71 -6.07 4.36
CA SER A 28 16.37 -5.64 3.13
C SER A 28 17.77 -5.10 3.43
N PRO A 29 18.76 -5.38 2.58
CA PRO A 29 20.16 -5.09 2.90
C PRO A 29 20.49 -3.60 2.81
N ASP A 30 19.82 -2.85 1.92
CA ASP A 30 20.17 -1.46 1.64
C ASP A 30 19.43 -0.46 2.55
N ARG A 31 19.98 0.75 2.62
CA ARG A 31 19.44 1.86 3.40
C ARG A 31 19.34 3.11 2.52
N PHE A 32 18.23 3.82 2.66
CA PHE A 32 18.09 5.19 2.19
C PHE A 32 18.09 6.13 3.36
N HIS A 33 19.14 6.94 3.43
CA HIS A 33 19.36 7.90 4.50
C HIS A 33 18.42 9.09 4.29
N LEU A 34 17.38 9.19 5.12
CA LEU A 34 16.47 10.32 5.20
C LEU A 34 16.82 11.16 6.43
N GLN A 35 16.36 12.40 6.46
CA GLN A 35 16.52 13.27 7.64
C GLN A 35 15.92 12.63 8.91
N ALA A 36 14.81 11.90 8.76
CA ALA A 36 14.12 11.25 9.88
C ALA A 36 14.76 9.90 10.29
N GLY A 37 15.73 9.38 9.54
CA GLY A 37 16.36 8.08 9.78
C GLY A 37 16.52 7.24 8.50
N ASP A 38 16.96 6.01 8.67
CA ASP A 38 17.29 5.11 7.56
C ASP A 38 16.09 4.24 7.19
N LEU A 39 15.59 4.42 5.97
CA LEU A 39 14.58 3.52 5.40
C LEU A 39 15.26 2.26 4.85
N SER A 40 14.78 1.08 5.25
CA SER A 40 15.26 -0.20 4.67
C SER A 40 14.67 -0.41 3.28
N LEU A 41 15.50 -0.74 2.30
CA LEU A 41 15.10 -0.93 0.90
C LEU A 41 15.77 -2.14 0.28
N GLY A 42 15.03 -2.87 -0.54
CA GLY A 42 15.60 -3.81 -1.50
C GLY A 42 15.71 -3.16 -2.86
N MET A 43 16.79 -3.43 -3.59
CA MET A 43 16.99 -2.89 -4.93
C MET A 43 17.63 -3.94 -5.85
N SER A 44 17.15 -4.00 -7.09
CA SER A 44 17.72 -4.85 -8.14
C SER A 44 19.04 -4.32 -8.71
N GLN A 45 19.28 -3.00 -8.59
CA GLN A 45 20.50 -2.33 -9.03
C GLN A 45 20.87 -1.23 -8.03
N ASP A 46 22.17 -0.98 -7.85
CA ASP A 46 22.66 0.04 -6.90
C ASP A 46 22.43 1.46 -7.45
N TRP A 47 21.37 2.11 -6.96
CA TRP A 47 20.99 3.46 -7.35
C TRP A 47 21.91 4.59 -6.84
N ARG A 48 22.94 4.27 -6.04
CA ARG A 48 23.95 5.25 -5.61
C ARG A 48 24.92 5.59 -6.73
N GLN A 49 24.96 4.76 -7.76
CA GLN A 49 25.72 4.98 -8.98
C GLN A 49 24.78 5.38 -10.12
N PRO A 50 25.26 6.12 -11.14
CA PRO A 50 24.46 6.41 -12.32
C PRO A 50 23.98 5.12 -13.01
N LEU A 51 22.69 5.07 -13.34
CA LEU A 51 22.03 3.97 -14.05
C LEU A 51 21.51 4.49 -15.41
N PRO A 52 22.40 4.67 -16.41
CA PRO A 52 22.08 5.38 -17.65
C PRO A 52 21.10 4.65 -18.57
N ASN A 53 20.91 3.33 -18.39
CA ASN A 53 20.03 2.50 -19.22
C ASN A 53 18.65 2.29 -18.60
N VAL A 54 18.43 2.74 -17.35
CA VAL A 54 17.14 2.59 -16.68
C VAL A 54 16.15 3.59 -17.26
N THR A 55 15.13 3.07 -17.94
CA THR A 55 14.03 3.87 -18.50
C THR A 55 12.76 3.79 -17.66
N ARG A 56 12.68 2.80 -16.77
CA ARG A 56 11.55 2.58 -15.88
C ARG A 56 12.00 2.19 -14.49
N VAL A 57 11.31 2.72 -13.48
CA VAL A 57 11.44 2.27 -12.10
C VAL A 57 10.13 1.65 -11.64
N LEU A 58 10.19 0.46 -11.05
CA LEU A 58 9.09 -0.18 -10.35
C LEU A 58 9.34 -0.09 -8.84
N ILE A 59 8.58 0.75 -8.15
CA ILE A 59 8.51 0.76 -6.68
C ILE A 59 7.43 -0.24 -6.28
N ILE A 60 7.81 -1.36 -5.67
CA ILE A 60 6.92 -2.47 -5.31
C ILE A 60 6.75 -2.59 -3.79
N VAL A 61 5.54 -2.31 -3.30
CA VAL A 61 5.22 -2.27 -1.87
C VAL A 61 4.65 -3.61 -1.41
N HIS A 62 5.27 -4.17 -0.36
CA HIS A 62 4.90 -5.44 0.23
C HIS A 62 3.53 -5.42 0.94
N GLY A 63 2.96 -6.60 1.17
CA GLY A 63 1.78 -6.78 2.02
C GLY A 63 2.07 -6.61 3.51
N ARG A 64 1.08 -6.91 4.36
CA ARG A 64 1.16 -6.79 5.84
C ARG A 64 2.32 -7.57 6.48
N LEU A 65 2.87 -8.58 5.78
CA LEU A 65 3.96 -9.43 6.28
C LEU A 65 5.33 -8.75 6.23
N ARG A 66 5.42 -7.51 5.70
CA ARG A 66 6.66 -6.74 5.63
C ARG A 66 7.81 -7.45 4.89
N ASN A 67 7.48 -8.39 4.01
CA ASN A 67 8.43 -9.22 3.27
C ASN A 67 8.91 -8.57 1.96
N ALA A 68 9.53 -7.39 2.08
CA ALA A 68 9.99 -6.58 0.94
C ALA A 68 10.84 -7.36 -0.07
N GLN A 69 11.77 -8.21 0.39
CA GLN A 69 12.63 -8.99 -0.50
C GLN A 69 11.87 -10.01 -1.35
N THR A 70 10.78 -10.60 -0.84
CA THR A 70 9.89 -11.45 -1.65
C THR A 70 9.26 -10.64 -2.78
N TYR A 71 8.82 -9.42 -2.48
CA TYR A 71 8.20 -8.54 -3.45
C TYR A 71 9.21 -7.95 -4.45
N LEU A 72 10.45 -7.70 -4.02
CA LEU A 72 11.56 -7.37 -4.91
C LEU A 72 11.72 -8.45 -5.98
N GLN A 73 11.84 -9.72 -5.55
CA GLN A 73 11.96 -10.85 -6.45
C GLN A 73 10.77 -10.97 -7.41
N SER A 74 9.52 -10.84 -6.91
CA SER A 74 8.34 -10.85 -7.79
C SER A 74 8.36 -9.73 -8.84
N GLY A 75 8.88 -8.55 -8.49
CA GLY A 75 9.04 -7.44 -9.43
C GLY A 75 10.14 -7.70 -10.47
N GLU A 76 11.27 -8.29 -10.06
CA GLU A 76 12.36 -8.70 -10.94
C GLU A 76 11.90 -9.80 -11.90
N ASP A 77 11.19 -10.81 -11.41
CA ASP A 77 10.63 -11.90 -12.21
C ASP A 77 9.61 -11.36 -13.22
N ALA A 78 8.74 -10.44 -12.79
CA ALA A 78 7.78 -9.81 -13.70
C ALA A 78 8.50 -9.01 -14.81
N ALA A 79 9.55 -8.26 -14.47
CA ALA A 79 10.36 -7.52 -15.45
C ALA A 79 11.12 -8.46 -16.39
N ALA A 80 11.63 -9.59 -15.88
CA ALA A 80 12.29 -10.62 -16.67
C ALA A 80 11.33 -11.31 -17.64
N HIS A 81 10.14 -11.71 -17.18
CA HIS A 81 9.09 -12.29 -18.03
C HIS A 81 8.62 -11.32 -19.12
N ALA A 82 8.51 -10.03 -18.80
CA ALA A 82 8.21 -8.97 -19.75
C ALA A 82 9.40 -8.59 -20.65
N LYS A 83 10.58 -9.20 -20.45
CA LYS A 83 11.83 -8.96 -21.20
C LYS A 83 12.34 -7.50 -21.12
N VAL A 84 12.09 -6.84 -20.00
CA VAL A 84 12.50 -5.45 -19.72
C VAL A 84 13.40 -5.30 -18.49
N GLY A 85 13.89 -6.42 -17.92
CA GLY A 85 14.76 -6.40 -16.73
C GLY A 85 16.02 -5.55 -16.89
N GLY A 86 16.63 -5.53 -18.08
CA GLY A 86 17.85 -4.73 -18.34
C GLY A 86 17.64 -3.20 -18.35
N THR A 87 16.40 -2.73 -18.43
CA THR A 87 16.06 -1.29 -18.45
C THR A 87 15.14 -0.89 -17.30
N THR A 88 14.88 -1.81 -16.37
CA THR A 88 13.98 -1.61 -15.23
C THR A 88 14.76 -1.69 -13.92
N LEU A 89 14.65 -0.65 -13.10
CA LEU A 89 15.07 -0.70 -11.69
C LEU A 89 13.86 -1.08 -10.83
N VAL A 90 13.91 -2.22 -10.16
CA VAL A 90 12.94 -2.62 -9.13
C VAL A 90 13.45 -2.21 -7.75
N ILE A 91 12.58 -1.56 -6.97
CA ILE A 91 12.83 -1.05 -5.62
C ILE A 91 11.70 -1.54 -4.71
N ALA A 92 12.05 -2.14 -3.58
CA ALA A 92 11.09 -2.60 -2.57
C ALA A 92 11.36 -1.94 -1.21
N PRO A 93 10.72 -0.80 -0.88
CA PRO A 93 10.81 -0.23 0.46
C PRO A 93 10.24 -1.22 1.49
N GLN A 94 10.92 -1.35 2.63
CA GLN A 94 10.51 -2.19 3.74
C GLN A 94 10.13 -1.31 4.93
N PHE A 95 8.83 -1.20 5.18
CA PHE A 95 8.30 -0.49 6.33
C PHE A 95 8.31 -1.42 7.54
N LEU A 96 9.35 -1.31 8.35
CA LEU A 96 9.60 -2.15 9.53
C LEU A 96 8.80 -1.68 10.75
N ASN A 97 8.66 -2.54 11.75
CA ASN A 97 8.11 -2.21 13.07
C ASN A 97 9.06 -2.59 14.22
N ASP A 98 8.68 -2.30 15.46
CA ASP A 98 9.51 -2.59 16.64
C ASP A 98 9.84 -4.09 16.81
N ALA A 99 8.94 -4.99 16.43
CA ALA A 99 9.21 -6.42 16.48
C ALA A 99 10.32 -6.82 15.50
N ASP A 100 10.37 -6.16 14.34
CA ASP A 100 11.41 -6.36 13.33
C ASP A 100 12.76 -5.84 13.82
N ILE A 101 12.79 -4.65 14.43
CA ILE A 101 13.99 -4.06 15.04
C ILE A 101 14.54 -4.99 16.12
N LYS A 102 13.69 -5.42 17.05
CA LYS A 102 14.09 -6.30 18.16
C LYS A 102 14.60 -7.64 17.66
N ARG A 103 13.88 -8.28 16.73
CA ARG A 103 14.24 -9.60 16.20
C ARG A 103 15.59 -9.59 15.50
N ASN A 104 15.85 -8.56 14.69
CA ASN A 104 17.01 -8.50 13.81
C ASN A 104 18.16 -7.64 14.39
N HIS A 105 18.05 -7.20 15.65
CA HIS A 105 19.04 -6.37 16.34
C HIS A 105 19.47 -5.14 15.51
N LEU A 106 18.49 -4.48 14.90
CA LEU A 106 18.75 -3.36 14.00
C LEU A 106 19.15 -2.11 14.78
N GLY A 107 19.99 -1.28 14.16
CA GLY A 107 20.45 -0.03 14.74
C GLY A 107 19.31 0.96 15.00
N ASN A 108 19.52 1.86 15.96
CA ASN A 108 18.52 2.86 16.35
C ASN A 108 18.18 3.87 15.24
N GLN A 109 19.00 3.94 14.19
CA GLN A 109 18.76 4.82 13.04
C GLN A 109 17.70 4.27 12.07
N VAL A 110 17.34 2.99 12.17
CA VAL A 110 16.38 2.38 11.24
C VAL A 110 14.96 2.85 11.55
N LEU A 111 14.32 3.42 10.53
CA LEU A 111 12.94 3.86 10.58
C LEU A 111 12.00 2.69 10.86
N ARG A 112 11.05 2.92 11.76
CA ARG A 112 10.02 1.94 12.14
C ARG A 112 8.69 2.58 12.44
N TRP A 113 7.61 1.82 12.23
CA TRP A 113 6.24 2.21 12.47
C TRP A 113 5.60 1.34 13.55
N ASN A 114 4.52 1.84 14.15
CA ASN A 114 3.72 1.03 15.04
C ASN A 114 2.95 -0.02 14.23
N GLY A 115 3.16 -1.30 14.52
CA GLY A 115 2.44 -2.41 13.88
C GLY A 115 2.32 -2.32 12.35
N ASN A 116 1.09 -2.15 11.87
CA ASN A 116 0.75 -1.98 10.45
C ASN A 116 0.31 -0.54 10.09
N ASP A 117 0.61 0.43 10.94
CA ASP A 117 0.16 1.82 10.78
C ASP A 117 0.82 2.49 9.56
N TRP A 118 1.99 1.99 9.14
CA TRP A 118 2.59 2.35 7.84
C TRP A 118 1.63 2.10 6.66
N MET A 119 0.67 1.17 6.76
CA MET A 119 -0.32 0.93 5.72
C MET A 119 -1.35 2.07 5.58
N ALA A 120 -1.45 2.91 6.60
CA ALA A 120 -2.34 4.07 6.66
C ALA A 120 -1.59 5.39 6.42
N GLY A 121 -0.27 5.38 6.19
CA GLY A 121 0.48 6.63 6.08
C GLY A 121 0.83 7.27 7.41
N GLU A 122 0.71 6.56 8.54
CA GLU A 122 1.06 7.13 9.84
C GLU A 122 2.57 7.44 9.93
N GLU A 123 2.90 8.30 10.87
CA GLU A 123 4.27 8.67 11.20
C GLU A 123 5.04 7.48 11.79
N SER A 124 6.33 7.42 11.47
CA SER A 124 7.26 6.51 12.14
C SER A 124 7.40 6.87 13.63
N THR A 125 7.65 5.84 14.43
CA THR A 125 7.84 5.94 15.89
C THR A 125 9.31 6.17 16.28
N GLY A 126 10.22 6.11 15.31
CA GLY A 126 11.61 6.50 15.48
C GLY A 126 12.51 6.08 14.31
N PRO A 127 13.75 6.60 14.27
CA PRO A 127 14.33 7.56 15.23
C PRO A 127 13.76 8.98 15.13
N GLY A 128 13.35 9.42 13.94
CA GLY A 128 12.56 10.63 13.72
C GLY A 128 11.13 10.29 13.31
N HIS A 129 10.39 11.32 12.91
CA HIS A 129 9.01 11.20 12.44
C HIS A 129 8.97 11.48 10.93
N ILE A 130 8.54 10.48 10.18
CA ILE A 130 8.13 10.59 8.79
C ILE A 130 6.99 9.61 8.50
N SER A 131 5.94 10.09 7.84
CA SER A 131 4.91 9.26 7.23
C SER A 131 5.50 8.23 6.27
N SER A 132 4.94 7.01 6.22
CA SER A 132 5.32 6.05 5.17
C SER A 132 5.07 6.60 3.75
N PHE A 133 4.08 7.48 3.58
CA PHE A 133 3.83 8.20 2.34
C PHE A 133 4.90 9.26 2.07
N GLY A 134 5.34 9.98 3.10
CA GLY A 134 6.47 10.90 3.01
C GLY A 134 7.78 10.19 2.64
N ALA A 135 7.99 8.96 3.11
CA ALA A 135 9.14 8.15 2.71
C ALA A 135 9.08 7.75 1.22
N LEU A 136 7.89 7.41 0.70
CA LEU A 136 7.67 7.20 -0.74
C LEU A 136 7.93 8.49 -1.54
N ASP A 137 7.50 9.66 -1.04
CA ASP A 137 7.79 10.94 -1.68
C ASP A 137 9.30 11.18 -1.83
N GLN A 138 10.10 10.85 -0.81
CA GLN A 138 11.55 11.00 -0.87
C GLN A 138 12.20 10.04 -1.88
N ILE A 139 11.70 8.80 -1.99
CA ILE A 139 12.15 7.86 -3.02
C ILE A 139 11.88 8.44 -4.41
N ILE A 140 10.64 8.88 -4.65
CA ILE A 140 10.23 9.44 -5.95
C ILE A 140 11.05 10.70 -6.28
N LYS A 141 11.28 11.57 -5.30
CA LYS A 141 12.14 12.75 -5.45
C LYS A 141 13.57 12.38 -5.83
N HIS A 142 14.15 11.34 -5.22
CA HIS A 142 15.49 10.86 -5.55
C HIS A 142 15.57 10.37 -7.01
N LEU A 143 14.55 9.65 -7.47
CA LEU A 143 14.46 9.14 -8.86
C LEU A 143 14.36 10.26 -9.91
N GLY A 144 13.95 11.47 -9.53
CA GLY A 144 13.96 12.64 -10.43
C GLY A 144 15.37 13.16 -10.76
N ASN A 145 16.44 12.63 -10.16
CA ASN A 145 17.80 13.11 -10.41
C ASN A 145 18.35 12.60 -11.75
N ARG A 146 18.44 13.49 -12.76
CA ARG A 146 18.96 13.17 -14.10
C ARG A 146 20.44 12.79 -14.16
N SER A 147 21.25 13.18 -13.19
CA SER A 147 22.65 12.74 -13.12
C SER A 147 22.76 11.25 -12.76
N LEU A 148 21.75 10.71 -12.03
CA LEU A 148 21.67 9.30 -11.69
C LEU A 148 20.83 8.51 -12.70
N PHE A 149 19.71 9.07 -13.16
CA PHE A 149 18.75 8.40 -14.05
C PHE A 149 18.49 9.21 -15.33
N PRO A 150 19.49 9.40 -16.20
CA PRO A 150 19.38 10.27 -17.37
C PRO A 150 18.33 9.78 -18.39
N ALA A 151 18.06 8.47 -18.45
CA ALA A 151 17.12 7.88 -19.40
C ALA A 151 15.73 7.58 -18.81
N LEU A 152 15.48 7.89 -17.52
CA LEU A 152 14.23 7.54 -16.85
C LEU A 152 13.03 8.25 -17.49
N LYS A 153 11.99 7.48 -17.80
CA LYS A 153 10.75 7.98 -18.41
C LYS A 153 9.53 7.75 -17.54
N GLU A 154 9.56 6.71 -16.71
CA GLU A 154 8.38 6.27 -15.97
C GLU A 154 8.74 5.71 -14.60
N ILE A 155 7.96 6.09 -13.59
CA ILE A 155 7.93 5.49 -12.26
C ILE A 155 6.56 4.84 -12.07
N VAL A 156 6.56 3.54 -11.73
CA VAL A 156 5.36 2.76 -11.42
C VAL A 156 5.40 2.43 -9.93
N VAL A 157 4.40 2.88 -9.18
CA VAL A 157 4.22 2.49 -7.77
C VAL A 157 3.16 1.39 -7.71
N ALA A 158 3.56 0.17 -7.38
CA ALA A 158 2.69 -1.00 -7.33
C ALA A 158 2.67 -1.60 -5.93
N GLY A 159 1.55 -2.20 -5.52
CA GLY A 159 1.47 -2.88 -4.24
C GLY A 159 0.35 -3.90 -4.20
N HIS A 160 0.56 -5.00 -3.49
CA HIS A 160 -0.44 -6.07 -3.31
C HIS A 160 -0.85 -6.21 -1.85
N SER A 161 -2.14 -6.49 -1.60
CA SER A 161 -2.68 -6.71 -0.25
C SER A 161 -2.50 -5.46 0.62
N GLY A 162 -1.76 -5.54 1.73
CA GLY A 162 -1.39 -4.36 2.52
C GLY A 162 -0.67 -3.27 1.72
N GLY A 163 0.18 -3.65 0.77
CA GLY A 163 0.84 -2.72 -0.14
C GLY A 163 -0.13 -2.09 -1.14
N GLY A 164 -1.17 -2.82 -1.56
CA GLY A 164 -2.24 -2.27 -2.39
C GLY A 164 -2.98 -1.15 -1.65
N GLN A 165 -3.20 -1.33 -0.35
CA GLN A 165 -3.79 -0.27 0.48
C GLN A 165 -2.87 0.94 0.59
N VAL A 166 -1.55 0.74 0.76
CA VAL A 166 -0.57 1.84 0.74
C VAL A 166 -0.62 2.58 -0.57
N VAL A 167 -0.56 1.89 -1.71
CA VAL A 167 -0.53 2.52 -3.02
C VAL A 167 -1.83 3.30 -3.29
N GLN A 168 -2.98 2.74 -2.93
CA GLN A 168 -4.26 3.43 -3.09
C GLN A 168 -4.31 4.71 -2.24
N ARG A 169 -3.94 4.62 -0.97
CA ARG A 169 -3.96 5.76 -0.04
C ARG A 169 -2.87 6.78 -0.34
N PHE A 170 -1.72 6.33 -0.82
CA PHE A 170 -0.63 7.20 -1.29
C PHE A 170 -0.99 7.90 -2.59
N ALA A 171 -1.67 7.25 -3.54
CA ALA A 171 -2.19 7.95 -4.70
C ALA A 171 -3.24 9.01 -4.30
N LEU A 172 -3.98 8.78 -3.21
CA LEU A 172 -4.99 9.69 -2.67
C LEU A 172 -4.38 10.90 -1.96
N MET A 173 -3.40 10.67 -1.09
CA MET A 173 -2.79 11.69 -0.25
C MET A 173 -1.42 12.18 -0.74
N GLY A 174 -0.80 11.53 -1.71
CA GLY A 174 0.56 11.84 -2.15
C GLY A 174 0.66 13.29 -2.61
N HIS A 175 1.77 13.94 -2.29
CA HIS A 175 2.01 15.28 -2.81
C HIS A 175 2.31 15.26 -4.31
N ASP A 176 2.20 16.41 -4.97
CA ASP A 176 2.64 16.52 -6.35
C ASP A 176 4.17 16.48 -6.42
N HIS A 177 4.70 15.90 -7.50
CA HIS A 177 6.14 15.83 -7.76
C HIS A 177 6.50 16.71 -8.96
N PRO A 178 6.55 18.05 -8.81
CA PRO A 178 6.76 18.97 -9.93
C PRO A 178 8.06 18.71 -10.70
N ALA A 179 9.09 18.22 -10.01
CA ALA A 179 10.35 17.83 -10.65
C ALA A 179 10.17 16.70 -11.68
N LEU A 180 9.28 15.73 -11.44
CA LEU A 180 9.01 14.70 -12.44
C LEU A 180 8.36 15.31 -13.69
N HIS A 181 7.42 16.24 -13.50
CA HIS A 181 6.76 16.93 -14.62
C HIS A 181 7.75 17.75 -15.45
N SER A 182 8.63 18.54 -14.81
CA SER A 182 9.65 19.32 -15.53
C SER A 182 10.64 18.43 -16.29
N GLU A 183 10.89 17.24 -15.76
CA GLU A 183 11.79 16.25 -16.36
C GLU A 183 11.09 15.35 -17.39
N GLY A 184 9.77 15.44 -17.55
CA GLY A 184 9.01 14.55 -18.45
C GLY A 184 8.98 13.09 -18.00
N ILE A 185 9.05 12.83 -16.69
CA ILE A 185 8.92 11.50 -16.08
C ILE A 185 7.46 11.29 -15.69
N SER A 186 6.82 10.23 -16.21
CA SER A 186 5.47 9.84 -15.80
C SER A 186 5.47 9.13 -14.45
N LEU A 187 4.41 9.30 -13.67
CA LEU A 187 4.17 8.61 -12.42
C LEU A 187 2.78 7.98 -12.44
N ARG A 188 2.71 6.66 -12.21
CA ARG A 188 1.45 5.91 -12.21
C ARG A 188 1.39 4.85 -11.13
N TYR A 189 0.18 4.38 -10.84
CA TYR A 189 -0.11 3.55 -9.68
C TYR A 189 -0.81 2.25 -10.05
N VAL A 190 -0.41 1.14 -9.43
CA VAL A 190 -1.02 -0.18 -9.59
C VAL A 190 -1.46 -0.71 -8.24
N VAL A 191 -2.77 -0.69 -8.02
CA VAL A 191 -3.42 -1.08 -6.76
C VAL A 191 -3.90 -2.51 -6.87
N ALA A 192 -3.19 -3.47 -6.27
CA ALA A 192 -3.52 -4.90 -6.38
C ALA A 192 -4.13 -5.48 -5.10
N ASN A 193 -5.31 -6.10 -5.22
CA ASN A 193 -6.04 -6.80 -4.15
C ASN A 193 -5.96 -6.15 -2.74
N PRO A 194 -6.17 -4.84 -2.57
CA PRO A 194 -6.21 -4.26 -1.24
C PRO A 194 -7.38 -4.83 -0.43
N SER A 195 -7.20 -4.91 0.87
CA SER A 195 -8.26 -5.44 1.74
C SER A 195 -9.35 -4.41 2.04
N SER A 196 -9.07 -3.13 1.86
CA SER A 196 -10.00 -2.02 2.07
C SER A 196 -9.50 -0.79 1.30
N TYR A 197 -10.41 0.12 1.00
CA TYR A 197 -10.19 1.34 0.24
C TYR A 197 -10.61 2.56 1.08
N ALA A 198 -9.96 3.71 0.85
CA ALA A 198 -10.40 4.98 1.39
C ALA A 198 -11.41 5.65 0.44
N TYR A 199 -12.64 5.87 0.91
CA TYR A 199 -13.72 6.52 0.17
C TYR A 199 -13.74 8.03 0.41
N PHE A 200 -14.05 8.82 -0.62
CA PHE A 200 -14.07 10.29 -0.56
C PHE A 200 -15.29 10.88 0.14
N ASN A 201 -16.31 10.05 0.38
CA ASN A 201 -17.56 10.44 1.01
C ASN A 201 -18.10 9.31 1.92
N PRO A 202 -19.17 9.55 2.68
CA PRO A 202 -19.74 8.53 3.57
C PRO A 202 -20.57 7.45 2.85
N GLN A 203 -20.78 7.51 1.53
CA GLN A 203 -21.54 6.48 0.84
C GLN A 203 -20.78 5.14 0.86
N ARG A 204 -21.49 4.05 1.13
CA ARG A 204 -20.94 2.69 1.18
C ARG A 204 -21.77 1.74 0.33
N PRO A 205 -21.14 0.76 -0.33
CA PRO A 205 -21.82 -0.20 -1.20
C PRO A 205 -22.64 -1.25 -0.44
N VAL A 206 -22.31 -1.50 0.84
CA VAL A 206 -23.04 -2.43 1.71
C VAL A 206 -23.83 -1.61 2.74
N GLU A 207 -25.11 -1.93 2.90
CA GLU A 207 -25.95 -1.32 3.93
C GLU A 207 -25.51 -1.75 5.33
N PHE A 208 -25.49 -0.79 6.26
CA PHE A 208 -25.10 -1.00 7.65
C PHE A 208 -25.74 0.07 8.53
N ALA A 209 -25.86 -0.18 9.84
CA ALA A 209 -26.24 0.85 10.79
C ALA A 209 -25.00 1.60 11.27
N VAL A 210 -24.99 2.94 11.16
CA VAL A 210 -23.87 3.79 11.60
C VAL A 210 -23.58 3.60 13.10
N ALA A 211 -24.60 3.32 13.91
CA ALA A 211 -24.42 3.03 15.34
C ALA A 211 -23.55 1.79 15.60
N ASP A 212 -23.56 0.81 14.70
CA ASP A 212 -22.78 -0.43 14.82
C ASP A 212 -21.34 -0.26 14.30
N CYS A 213 -21.09 0.81 13.52
CA CYS A 213 -19.78 1.13 12.97
C CYS A 213 -19.53 2.64 12.88
N PRO A 214 -19.38 3.34 14.02
CA PRO A 214 -19.30 4.80 14.04
C PRO A 214 -18.03 5.36 13.37
N SER A 215 -16.96 4.57 13.30
CA SER A 215 -15.65 4.91 12.70
C SER A 215 -15.56 4.61 11.20
N PHE A 216 -16.63 4.13 10.55
CA PHE A 216 -16.60 3.71 9.14
C PHE A 216 -16.06 4.75 8.16
N ASN A 217 -16.14 6.04 8.53
CA ASN A 217 -15.68 7.16 7.72
C ASN A 217 -14.43 7.85 8.27
N ASP A 218 -13.86 7.36 9.37
CA ASP A 218 -12.54 7.76 9.84
C ASP A 218 -11.47 7.26 8.86
N TRP A 219 -10.34 7.97 8.83
CA TRP A 219 -9.12 7.46 8.24
C TRP A 219 -8.79 6.13 8.91
N LYS A 220 -8.56 5.05 8.16
CA LYS A 220 -8.10 4.95 6.77
C LYS A 220 -9.14 4.40 5.77
N TYR A 221 -10.42 4.54 6.09
CA TYR A 221 -11.57 4.05 5.30
C TYR A 221 -12.39 5.19 4.68
N GLY A 222 -12.37 6.36 5.29
CA GLY A 222 -13.00 7.58 4.80
C GLY A 222 -12.14 8.82 5.00
N MET A 223 -12.78 9.98 5.04
CA MET A 223 -12.11 11.29 5.04
C MET A 223 -12.19 12.05 6.38
N GLN A 224 -12.63 11.41 7.46
CA GLN A 224 -12.58 11.98 8.81
C GLN A 224 -11.24 11.65 9.49
N LYS A 225 -10.78 12.49 10.43
CA LYS A 225 -9.54 12.27 11.19
C LYS A 225 -8.32 11.96 10.30
N LEU A 226 -8.17 12.72 9.21
CA LEU A 226 -7.03 12.58 8.30
C LEU A 226 -5.70 12.76 9.07
N PRO A 227 -4.64 12.03 8.69
CA PRO A 227 -3.33 12.15 9.33
C PRO A 227 -2.68 13.48 8.98
N ALA A 228 -1.65 13.88 9.75
CA ALA A 228 -0.91 15.12 9.53
C ALA A 228 -0.32 15.23 8.10
N TYR A 229 -0.02 14.10 7.46
CA TYR A 229 0.43 14.06 6.07
C TYR A 229 -0.57 14.68 5.06
N ALA A 230 -1.86 14.73 5.40
CA ALA A 230 -2.90 15.36 4.59
C ALA A 230 -3.21 16.81 4.99
N GLU A 231 -2.43 17.41 5.91
CA GLU A 231 -2.66 18.76 6.41
C GLU A 231 -2.81 19.79 5.28
N GLY A 232 -3.79 20.69 5.43
CA GLY A 232 -4.09 21.71 4.43
C GLY A 232 -4.87 21.22 3.19
N ARG A 233 -5.22 19.93 3.09
CA ARG A 233 -6.00 19.38 1.97
C ARG A 233 -7.33 18.78 2.42
N GLY A 234 -8.43 19.33 1.91
CA GLY A 234 -9.78 18.83 2.16
C GLY A 234 -10.17 17.66 1.25
N PRO A 235 -11.26 16.93 1.58
CA PRO A 235 -11.70 15.75 0.83
C PRO A 235 -11.87 15.99 -0.69
N GLN A 236 -12.43 17.14 -1.07
CA GLN A 236 -12.63 17.50 -2.48
C GLN A 236 -11.31 17.70 -3.24
N GLN A 237 -10.31 18.31 -2.60
CA GLN A 237 -8.99 18.50 -3.22
C GLN A 237 -8.26 17.16 -3.39
N LEU A 238 -8.35 16.29 -2.37
CA LEU A 238 -7.80 14.93 -2.44
C LEU A 238 -8.49 14.11 -3.55
N GLU A 239 -9.82 14.20 -3.65
CA GLU A 239 -10.58 13.51 -4.70
C GLU A 239 -10.19 14.00 -6.10
N GLN A 240 -10.11 15.31 -6.31
CA GLN A 240 -9.73 15.90 -7.59
C GLN A 240 -8.32 15.49 -8.02
N ALA A 241 -7.37 15.45 -7.07
CA ALA A 241 -6.02 14.99 -7.33
C ALA A 241 -5.95 13.47 -7.58
N TYR A 242 -6.81 12.67 -6.94
CA TYR A 242 -6.82 11.23 -7.13
C TYR A 242 -7.35 10.82 -8.50
N VAL A 243 -8.45 11.44 -8.94
CA VAL A 243 -9.09 11.08 -10.22
C VAL A 243 -8.30 11.55 -11.45
N SER A 244 -7.39 12.50 -11.29
CA SER A 244 -6.47 12.94 -12.35
C SER A 244 -5.23 12.05 -12.50
N ARG A 245 -4.93 11.19 -11.53
CA ARG A 245 -3.78 10.28 -11.57
C ARG A 245 -4.04 9.08 -12.48
N ASP A 246 -2.97 8.55 -13.06
CA ASP A 246 -3.01 7.28 -13.78
C ASP A 246 -2.97 6.11 -12.79
N ILE A 247 -4.14 5.48 -12.57
CA ILE A 247 -4.33 4.39 -11.61
C ILE A 247 -4.94 3.18 -12.33
N THR A 248 -4.33 2.02 -12.13
CA THR A 248 -4.90 0.73 -12.50
C THR A 248 -5.15 -0.13 -11.26
N TYR A 249 -6.38 -0.60 -11.10
CA TYR A 249 -6.76 -1.62 -10.11
C TYR A 249 -6.56 -3.00 -10.73
N LEU A 250 -5.72 -3.82 -10.11
CA LEU A 250 -5.40 -5.17 -10.57
C LEU A 250 -6.01 -6.18 -9.59
N LEU A 251 -7.08 -6.87 -9.98
CA LEU A 251 -7.88 -7.69 -9.08
C LEU A 251 -7.80 -9.19 -9.44
N GLY A 252 -7.48 -10.06 -8.49
CA GLY A 252 -7.48 -11.50 -8.70
C GLY A 252 -8.91 -12.05 -8.77
N GLN A 253 -9.26 -12.76 -9.83
CA GLN A 253 -10.63 -13.31 -10.00
C GLN A 253 -11.04 -14.33 -8.92
N GLN A 254 -10.07 -14.92 -8.22
CA GLN A 254 -10.30 -15.89 -7.15
C GLN A 254 -10.04 -15.31 -5.75
N ASP A 255 -9.84 -13.98 -5.61
CA ASP A 255 -9.68 -13.33 -4.30
C ASP A 255 -11.06 -13.06 -3.66
N THR A 256 -11.79 -14.15 -3.44
CA THR A 256 -13.22 -14.19 -3.11
C THR A 256 -13.52 -14.84 -1.75
N ASP A 257 -12.51 -15.21 -0.98
CA ASP A 257 -12.68 -15.84 0.33
C ASP A 257 -12.96 -14.80 1.45
N PRO A 258 -14.19 -14.71 1.99
CA PRO A 258 -14.51 -13.80 3.09
C PRO A 258 -13.86 -14.21 4.42
N ASN A 259 -13.41 -15.46 4.53
CA ASN A 259 -12.79 -15.98 5.74
C ASN A 259 -11.27 -15.87 5.73
N HIS A 260 -10.67 -15.38 4.63
CA HIS A 260 -9.23 -15.33 4.45
C HIS A 260 -8.53 -14.66 5.65
N PRO A 261 -7.48 -15.26 6.24
CA PRO A 261 -6.90 -14.82 7.52
C PRO A 261 -6.19 -13.45 7.45
N ALA A 262 -5.84 -13.00 6.25
CA ALA A 262 -5.31 -11.66 5.99
C ALA A 262 -6.36 -10.65 5.51
N LEU A 263 -7.64 -10.99 5.50
CA LEU A 263 -8.71 -10.05 5.17
C LEU A 263 -8.96 -9.15 6.39
N ASP A 264 -9.09 -7.87 6.13
CA ASP A 264 -9.59 -6.87 7.05
C ASP A 264 -11.08 -7.12 7.30
N LYS A 265 -11.41 -7.61 8.50
CA LYS A 265 -12.78 -7.93 8.93
C LYS A 265 -13.32 -6.90 9.92
N GLY A 266 -12.68 -5.73 10.01
CA GLY A 266 -13.21 -4.59 10.77
C GLY A 266 -14.53 -4.12 10.16
N CYS A 267 -15.44 -3.61 10.99
CA CYS A 267 -16.77 -3.18 10.52
C CYS A 267 -16.65 -2.15 9.38
N GLU A 268 -15.63 -1.28 9.43
CA GLU A 268 -15.39 -0.25 8.46
C GLU A 268 -15.06 -0.83 7.07
N ALA A 269 -14.31 -1.93 7.04
CA ALA A 269 -13.97 -2.64 5.81
C ALA A 269 -15.15 -3.49 5.28
N GLU A 270 -15.95 -4.07 6.18
CA GLU A 270 -17.15 -4.84 5.81
C GLU A 270 -18.22 -3.98 5.12
N THR A 271 -18.28 -2.67 5.43
CA THR A 271 -19.14 -1.73 4.68
C THR A 271 -18.81 -1.65 3.18
N GLN A 272 -17.65 -2.17 2.75
CA GLN A 272 -17.15 -2.10 1.39
C GLN A 272 -17.42 -3.40 0.58
N GLY A 273 -17.82 -4.49 1.24
CA GLY A 273 -18.08 -5.80 0.61
C GLY A 273 -17.44 -6.98 1.37
N ALA A 274 -17.85 -8.20 1.06
CA ALA A 274 -17.47 -9.39 1.83
C ALA A 274 -16.03 -9.90 1.58
N TYR A 275 -15.41 -9.56 0.44
CA TYR A 275 -14.07 -10.04 0.05
C TYR A 275 -13.37 -9.05 -0.89
N ARG A 276 -12.09 -9.25 -1.18
CA ARG A 276 -11.26 -8.23 -1.85
C ARG A 276 -11.69 -7.93 -3.28
N LEU A 277 -12.03 -8.96 -4.06
CA LEU A 277 -12.51 -8.76 -5.42
C LEU A 277 -13.74 -7.84 -5.44
N ILE A 278 -14.78 -8.13 -4.64
CA ILE A 278 -15.99 -7.29 -4.62
C ILE A 278 -15.72 -5.89 -4.06
N ARG A 279 -14.84 -5.74 -3.06
CA ARG A 279 -14.43 -4.42 -2.55
C ARG A 279 -13.79 -3.57 -3.65
N GLY A 280 -12.95 -4.17 -4.49
CA GLY A 280 -12.31 -3.49 -5.62
C GLY A 280 -13.29 -3.03 -6.69
N HIS A 281 -14.24 -3.88 -7.07
CA HIS A 281 -15.31 -3.50 -8.00
C HIS A 281 -16.19 -2.39 -7.42
N ASN A 282 -16.66 -2.54 -6.18
CA ASN A 282 -17.50 -1.55 -5.52
C ASN A 282 -16.82 -0.17 -5.43
N TYR A 283 -15.52 -0.14 -5.11
CA TYR A 283 -14.76 1.10 -5.07
C TYR A 283 -14.63 1.75 -6.46
N PHE A 284 -14.30 0.95 -7.48
CA PHE A 284 -14.16 1.44 -8.85
C PHE A 284 -15.48 1.95 -9.43
N ASP A 285 -16.59 1.24 -9.19
CA ASP A 285 -17.92 1.63 -9.63
C ASP A 285 -18.39 2.91 -8.92
N ALA A 286 -18.10 3.05 -7.62
CA ALA A 286 -18.36 4.29 -6.89
C ALA A 286 -17.60 5.49 -7.48
N LEU A 287 -16.33 5.30 -7.89
CA LEU A 287 -15.57 6.35 -8.56
C LEU A 287 -16.14 6.69 -9.94
N LYS A 288 -16.47 5.69 -10.76
CA LYS A 288 -17.07 5.90 -12.09
C LYS A 288 -18.42 6.61 -12.03
N LEU A 289 -19.25 6.27 -11.04
CA LEU A 289 -20.54 6.93 -10.83
C LEU A 289 -20.36 8.43 -10.51
N ARG A 290 -19.35 8.76 -9.71
CA ARG A 290 -19.04 10.15 -9.32
C ARG A 290 -18.29 10.90 -10.42
N HIS A 291 -17.48 10.19 -11.20
CA HIS A 291 -16.62 10.72 -12.26
C HIS A 291 -16.82 9.91 -13.55
N PRO A 292 -17.86 10.18 -14.35
CA PRO A 292 -18.15 9.40 -15.56
C PRO A 292 -17.02 9.40 -16.61
N GLN A 293 -16.11 10.37 -16.55
CA GLN A 293 -14.94 10.52 -17.43
C GLN A 293 -13.64 9.98 -16.80
N LEU A 294 -13.74 9.17 -15.73
CA LEU A 294 -12.59 8.62 -15.02
C LEU A 294 -11.68 7.83 -15.98
N SER A 295 -10.39 8.16 -15.98
CA SER A 295 -9.36 7.51 -16.80
C SER A 295 -8.77 6.25 -16.17
N HIS A 296 -9.08 5.99 -14.89
CA HIS A 296 -8.60 4.81 -14.16
C HIS A 296 -9.07 3.52 -14.83
N LYS A 297 -8.30 2.45 -14.67
CA LYS A 297 -8.57 1.14 -15.27
C LYS A 297 -8.78 0.10 -14.19
N LEU A 298 -9.66 -0.86 -14.46
CA LEU A 298 -9.79 -2.09 -13.66
C LEU A 298 -9.46 -3.27 -14.55
N VAL A 299 -8.53 -4.11 -14.09
CA VAL A 299 -8.06 -5.30 -14.79
C VAL A 299 -8.15 -6.48 -13.84
N GLU A 300 -8.90 -7.50 -14.24
CA GLU A 300 -8.96 -8.76 -13.52
C GLU A 300 -7.88 -9.74 -13.99
N VAL A 301 -7.30 -10.51 -13.07
CA VAL A 301 -6.29 -11.55 -13.34
C VAL A 301 -6.96 -12.92 -13.24
N PRO A 302 -7.16 -13.62 -14.38
CA PRO A 302 -7.83 -14.91 -14.38
C PRO A 302 -7.09 -15.98 -13.59
N GLY A 303 -7.83 -16.75 -12.81
CA GLY A 303 -7.30 -17.89 -12.07
C GLY A 303 -6.39 -17.57 -10.87
N VAL A 304 -6.24 -16.28 -10.51
CA VAL A 304 -5.38 -15.85 -9.39
C VAL A 304 -6.23 -15.36 -8.23
N GLY A 305 -5.89 -15.81 -7.02
CA GLY A 305 -6.48 -15.36 -5.76
C GLY A 305 -5.61 -14.33 -5.04
N HIS A 306 -5.46 -14.48 -3.72
CA HIS A 306 -4.67 -13.56 -2.89
C HIS A 306 -3.15 -13.85 -2.90
N ASP A 307 -2.55 -13.87 -4.09
CA ASP A 307 -1.16 -14.28 -4.32
C ASP A 307 -0.38 -13.16 -5.04
N GLY A 308 0.49 -12.46 -4.31
CA GLY A 308 1.18 -11.28 -4.84
C GLY A 308 2.13 -11.59 -6.00
N GLU A 309 2.82 -12.73 -5.95
CA GLU A 309 3.75 -13.15 -7.00
C GLU A 309 2.99 -13.45 -8.29
N LYS A 310 1.93 -14.25 -8.21
CA LYS A 310 1.09 -14.58 -9.38
C LYS A 310 0.38 -13.36 -9.95
N MET A 311 -0.05 -12.42 -9.10
CA MET A 311 -0.68 -11.18 -9.56
C MET A 311 0.26 -10.40 -10.48
N PHE A 312 1.50 -10.16 -10.05
CA PHE A 312 2.46 -9.35 -10.81
C PHE A 312 3.13 -10.08 -11.97
N THR A 313 3.38 -11.39 -11.84
CA THR A 313 3.99 -12.20 -12.90
C THR A 313 2.97 -12.72 -13.95
N SER A 314 1.67 -12.58 -13.70
CA SER A 314 0.63 -12.89 -14.70
C SER A 314 0.75 -12.05 -15.98
N ALA A 315 0.11 -12.49 -17.06
CA ALA A 315 0.08 -11.73 -18.31
C ALA A 315 -0.55 -10.33 -18.13
N GLN A 316 -1.59 -10.22 -17.31
CA GLN A 316 -2.24 -8.95 -16.97
C GLN A 316 -1.34 -8.09 -16.10
N GLY A 317 -0.70 -8.68 -15.09
CA GLY A 317 0.29 -8.01 -14.23
C GLY A 317 1.43 -7.42 -15.05
N GLN A 318 2.06 -8.20 -15.92
CA GLN A 318 3.13 -7.74 -16.80
C GLN A 318 2.69 -6.58 -17.70
N LYS A 319 1.52 -6.69 -18.35
CA LYS A 319 0.98 -5.61 -19.20
C LYS A 319 0.71 -4.33 -18.42
N VAL A 320 0.21 -4.46 -17.19
CA VAL A 320 -0.09 -3.31 -16.33
C VAL A 320 1.19 -2.72 -15.75
N LEU A 321 2.22 -3.50 -15.42
CA LEU A 321 3.49 -2.99 -14.88
C LEU A 321 4.43 -2.45 -15.97
N PHE A 322 4.39 -3.03 -17.17
CA PHE A 322 5.31 -2.75 -18.26
C PHE A 322 4.58 -2.57 -19.59
N PRO A 323 3.76 -1.52 -19.74
CA PRO A 323 3.13 -1.21 -21.02
C PRO A 323 4.22 -1.00 -22.09
N GLN A 324 3.97 -1.59 -23.26
CA GLN A 324 4.82 -1.47 -24.46
C GLN A 324 4.61 -0.13 -25.14
#